data_AF-D0GPN4-F1
#
_entry.id   AF-D0GPN4-F1
#
_cell.length_a   1.000
_cell.length_b   1.000
_cell.length_c   1.000
_cell.angle_alpha   90.00
_cell.angle_beta   90.00
_cell.angle_gamma   90.00
#
_symmetry.space_group_name_H-M   'P 1'
#
loop_
_entity.id
_entity.type
_entity.pdbx_description
1 polymer ?
#
loop_
_entity_poly.entity_id
_entity_poly.type
_entity_poly.pdbx_seq_one_letter_code
_entity_poly.pdbx_strand_id
1 'polypeptide(L)'
;SDRVTLTTGSLQMKDGDLVAIDVSQGHIGIGEKGIDALSLTDLELLGKTIDIAGVIKASRETRVMVSAGGQTYQYKTKEVKSKGEIYSGIAVDGKVAGSMYAGKIDIISNDKGAGVNTKGDLVSVDDVVLTANGDITTNKVN
;
A
#
# COMPACT_ATOMS: atom_id res chain seq x y z
N SER A 1 -16.43 -6.06 -10.24
CA SER A 1 -15.08 -5.57 -9.94
C SER A 1 -15.08 -5.33 -8.47
N ASP A 2 -14.41 -6.19 -7.73
CA ASP A 2 -14.54 -6.23 -6.27
C ASP A 2 -13.27 -5.59 -5.72
N ARG A 3 -13.16 -4.29 -5.98
CA ARG A 3 -12.02 -3.45 -5.63
C ARG A 3 -12.37 -2.59 -4.43
N VAL A 4 -11.47 -2.56 -3.46
CA VAL A 4 -11.55 -1.67 -2.30
C VAL A 4 -10.29 -0.83 -2.21
N THR A 5 -10.47 0.48 -2.05
CA THR A 5 -9.38 1.44 -1.80
C THR A 5 -9.62 2.12 -0.46
N LEU A 6 -8.70 1.97 0.49
CA LEU A 6 -8.65 2.75 1.72
C LEU A 6 -7.61 3.85 1.54
N THR A 7 -8.03 5.11 1.64
CA THR A 7 -7.16 6.25 1.38
C THR A 7 -7.32 7.37 2.41
N THR A 8 -6.22 8.07 2.70
CA THR A 8 -6.25 9.38 3.41
C THR A 8 -6.23 10.56 2.44
N GLY A 9 -6.13 10.29 1.14
CA GLY A 9 -6.07 11.29 0.09
C GLY A 9 -7.43 11.88 -0.28
N SER A 10 -7.39 13.09 -0.82
CA SER A 10 -8.54 13.79 -1.37
C SER A 10 -8.93 13.18 -2.72
N LEU A 11 -10.21 12.90 -2.89
CA LEU A 11 -10.77 12.37 -4.13
C LEU A 11 -10.89 13.47 -5.19
N GLN A 12 -10.34 13.22 -6.38
CA GLN A 12 -10.49 14.09 -7.54
C GLN A 12 -11.59 13.54 -8.43
N MET A 13 -12.70 14.25 -8.48
CA MET A 13 -13.89 13.88 -9.25
C MET A 13 -13.97 14.69 -10.54
N LYS A 14 -14.36 14.07 -11.65
CA LYS A 14 -14.67 14.74 -12.91
C LYS A 14 -15.92 14.12 -13.52
N ASP A 15 -16.93 14.94 -13.78
CA ASP A 15 -18.20 14.50 -14.39
C ASP A 15 -18.86 13.33 -13.65
N GLY A 16 -18.71 13.27 -12.33
CA GLY A 16 -19.23 12.19 -11.48
C GLY A 16 -18.31 10.97 -11.34
N ASP A 17 -17.25 10.87 -12.13
CA ASP A 17 -16.25 9.80 -12.05
C ASP A 17 -15.10 10.16 -11.10
N LEU A 18 -14.66 9.20 -10.29
CA LEU A 18 -13.37 9.28 -9.61
C LEU A 18 -12.25 9.10 -10.63
N VAL A 19 -11.44 10.14 -10.83
CA VAL A 19 -10.33 10.12 -11.80
C VAL A 19 -8.98 9.93 -11.13
N ALA A 20 -8.78 10.52 -9.95
CA ALA A 20 -7.53 10.42 -9.23
C ALA A 20 -7.73 10.56 -7.72
N ILE A 21 -6.72 10.15 -6.96
CA ILE A 21 -6.63 10.30 -5.51
C ILE A 21 -5.34 11.08 -5.23
N ASP A 22 -5.46 12.18 -4.52
CA ASP A 22 -4.35 13.05 -4.15
C ASP A 22 -4.02 12.86 -2.67
N VAL A 23 -2.85 12.26 -2.40
CA VAL A 23 -2.38 12.02 -1.04
C VAL A 23 -1.26 13.01 -0.71
N SER A 24 -1.41 13.73 0.39
CA SER A 24 -0.41 14.66 0.93
C SER A 24 -0.11 14.41 2.41
N GLN A 25 -1.09 13.89 3.16
CA GLN A 25 -1.00 13.68 4.60
C GLN A 25 -1.88 12.51 5.06
N GLY A 26 -1.79 12.17 6.35
CA GLY A 26 -2.63 11.17 6.99
C GLY A 26 -1.97 9.80 7.14
N HIS A 27 -2.44 9.06 8.14
CA HIS A 27 -1.91 7.75 8.51
C HIS A 27 -2.98 6.68 8.34
N ILE A 28 -2.60 5.53 7.82
CA ILE A 28 -3.42 4.32 7.81
C ILE A 28 -2.82 3.33 8.81
N GLY A 29 -3.61 2.92 9.80
CA GLY A 29 -3.25 1.84 10.72
C GLY A 29 -4.10 0.60 10.49
N ILE A 30 -3.50 -0.49 10.04
CA ILE A 30 -4.14 -1.82 10.03
C ILE A 30 -3.86 -2.48 11.37
N GLY A 31 -4.88 -2.52 12.22
CA GLY A 31 -4.78 -3.11 13.56
C GLY A 31 -4.56 -4.62 13.54
N GLU A 32 -4.38 -5.20 14.73
CA GLU A 32 -4.03 -6.62 14.93
C GLU A 32 -5.03 -7.61 14.30
N LYS A 33 -6.30 -7.22 14.14
CA LYS A 33 -7.32 -8.05 13.48
C LYS A 33 -7.10 -8.20 11.97
N GLY A 34 -6.27 -7.35 11.38
CA GLY A 34 -5.91 -7.46 9.97
C GLY A 34 -7.05 -7.09 9.01
N ILE A 35 -6.94 -7.60 7.78
CA ILE A 35 -7.93 -7.45 6.71
C ILE A 35 -8.21 -8.82 6.10
N ASP A 36 -9.48 -9.17 5.96
CA ASP A 36 -9.94 -10.26 5.10
C ASP A 36 -10.33 -9.67 3.74
N ALA A 37 -9.53 -9.98 2.72
CA ALA A 37 -9.69 -9.55 1.33
C ALA A 37 -9.86 -10.74 0.38
N LEU A 38 -10.28 -11.91 0.89
CA LEU A 38 -10.38 -13.15 0.12
C LEU A 38 -11.34 -13.06 -1.08
N SER A 39 -12.34 -12.17 -1.01
CA SER A 39 -13.31 -11.97 -2.10
C SER A 39 -12.96 -10.82 -3.04
N LEU A 40 -11.83 -10.12 -2.84
CA LEU A 40 -11.47 -8.93 -3.62
C LEU A 40 -10.59 -9.29 -4.81
N THR A 41 -10.73 -8.52 -5.89
CA THR A 41 -9.74 -8.52 -6.98
C THR A 41 -8.57 -7.59 -6.66
N ASP A 42 -8.84 -6.49 -5.95
CA ASP A 42 -7.84 -5.50 -5.56
C ASP A 42 -8.12 -4.95 -4.16
N LEU A 43 -7.10 -4.92 -3.32
CA LEU A 43 -7.04 -4.15 -2.10
C LEU A 43 -5.94 -3.09 -2.24
N GLU A 44 -6.30 -1.82 -2.05
CA GLU A 44 -5.37 -0.70 -2.18
C GLU A 44 -5.36 0.15 -0.90
N LEU A 45 -4.19 0.35 -0.31
CA LEU A 45 -3.96 1.22 0.84
C LEU A 45 -3.13 2.42 0.38
N LEU A 46 -3.72 3.62 0.37
CA LEU A 46 -3.10 4.85 -0.13
C LEU A 46 -3.00 5.90 0.99
N GLY A 47 -1.85 6.03 1.61
CA GLY A 47 -1.66 6.92 2.77
C GLY A 47 -0.41 7.78 2.66
N LYS A 48 -0.23 8.77 3.53
CA LYS A 48 1.08 9.41 3.67
C LYS A 48 2.05 8.47 4.39
N THR A 49 1.57 7.82 5.44
CA THR A 49 2.23 6.70 6.13
C THR A 49 1.26 5.57 6.40
N ILE A 50 1.77 4.34 6.50
CA ILE A 50 0.97 3.11 6.67
C ILE A 50 1.66 2.18 7.68
N ASP A 51 0.94 1.80 8.73
CA ASP A 51 1.35 0.76 9.69
C ASP A 51 0.50 -0.50 9.50
N ILE A 52 1.13 -1.67 9.50
CA ILE A 52 0.45 -2.97 9.38
C ILE A 52 0.80 -3.83 10.58
N ALA A 53 -0.12 -3.93 11.55
CA ALA A 53 0.05 -4.70 12.77
C ALA A 53 -0.62 -6.08 12.72
N GLY A 54 -1.58 -6.29 11.82
CA GLY A 54 -2.28 -7.56 11.65
C GLY A 54 -2.21 -8.10 10.22
N VAL A 55 -2.62 -9.35 10.04
CA VAL A 55 -2.50 -10.07 8.77
C VAL A 55 -3.42 -9.48 7.70
N ILE A 56 -2.88 -9.22 6.51
CA ILE A 56 -3.70 -9.00 5.30
C ILE A 56 -3.80 -10.33 4.57
N LYS A 57 -5.01 -10.89 4.54
CA LYS A 57 -5.30 -12.19 3.93
C LYS A 57 -6.11 -11.98 2.65
N ALA A 58 -5.51 -12.24 1.51
CA ALA A 58 -6.14 -12.12 0.20
C ALA A 58 -6.01 -13.43 -0.59
N SER A 59 -6.82 -13.58 -1.65
CA SER A 59 -6.79 -14.77 -2.51
C SER A 59 -5.55 -14.79 -3.41
N ARG A 60 -5.32 -15.91 -4.10
CA ARG A 60 -4.22 -16.07 -5.06
C ARG A 60 -4.41 -15.23 -6.33
N GLU A 61 -5.60 -14.68 -6.50
CA GLU A 61 -6.03 -13.85 -7.61
C GLU A 61 -6.07 -12.36 -7.23
N THR A 62 -5.96 -12.05 -5.93
CA THR A 62 -6.05 -10.68 -5.42
C THR A 62 -4.70 -9.97 -5.51
N ARG A 63 -4.70 -8.74 -6.01
CA ARG A 63 -3.58 -7.81 -5.85
C ARG A 63 -3.75 -7.00 -4.55
N VAL A 64 -2.70 -6.94 -3.74
CA VAL A 64 -2.59 -6.03 -2.59
C VAL A 64 -1.56 -4.96 -2.92
N MET A 65 -1.98 -3.70 -2.94
CA MET A 65 -1.10 -2.55 -3.16
C MET A 65 -1.08 -1.65 -1.93
N VAL A 66 0.11 -1.38 -1.41
CA VAL A 66 0.36 -0.46 -0.30
C VAL A 66 1.23 0.67 -0.83
N SER A 67 0.67 1.87 -0.96
CA SER A 67 1.38 3.03 -1.52
C SER A 67 1.41 4.18 -0.52
N ALA A 68 2.60 4.52 -0.05
CA ALA A 68 2.85 5.57 0.91
C ALA A 68 3.62 6.76 0.31
N GLY A 69 3.52 7.92 0.97
CA GLY A 69 4.14 9.18 0.56
C GLY A 69 3.17 10.18 -0.08
N GLY A 70 3.70 11.36 -0.42
CA GLY A 70 3.02 12.37 -1.21
C GLY A 70 2.93 11.93 -2.66
N GLN A 71 1.71 11.73 -3.15
CA GLN A 71 1.48 11.07 -4.44
C GLN A 71 0.14 11.48 -5.08
N THR A 72 0.09 11.40 -6.40
CA THR A 72 -1.17 11.35 -7.15
C THR A 72 -1.34 9.94 -7.70
N TYR A 73 -2.46 9.32 -7.38
CA TYR A 73 -2.83 7.98 -7.86
C TYR A 73 -3.94 8.10 -8.90
N GLN A 74 -3.74 7.58 -10.10
CA GLN A 74 -4.73 7.59 -11.18
C GLN A 74 -5.68 6.40 -11.03
N TYR A 75 -6.98 6.66 -10.84
CA TYR A 75 -7.92 5.62 -10.39
C TYR A 75 -8.14 4.52 -11.43
N LYS A 76 -8.22 4.86 -12.72
CA LYS A 76 -8.48 3.89 -13.81
C LYS A 76 -7.24 3.06 -14.17
N THR A 77 -6.06 3.68 -14.23
CA THR A 77 -4.81 3.02 -14.67
C THR A 77 -4.01 2.42 -13.52
N LYS A 78 -4.36 2.77 -12.27
CA LYS A 78 -3.61 2.43 -11.06
C LYS A 78 -2.17 2.98 -11.04
N GLU A 79 -1.89 3.99 -11.85
CA GLU A 79 -0.58 4.64 -11.92
C GLU A 79 -0.35 5.51 -10.68
N VAL A 80 0.81 5.35 -10.05
CA VAL A 80 1.25 6.17 -8.90
C VAL A 80 2.31 7.16 -9.38
N LYS A 81 2.11 8.45 -9.10
CA LYS A 81 3.08 9.51 -9.37
C LYS A 81 3.50 10.19 -8.08
N SER A 82 4.79 10.13 -7.75
CA SER A 82 5.35 10.87 -6.62
C SER A 82 5.19 12.38 -6.82
N LYS A 83 4.93 13.11 -5.72
CA LYS A 83 4.99 14.57 -5.67
C LYS A 83 6.38 15.12 -5.40
N GLY A 84 7.37 14.24 -5.18
CA GLY A 84 8.76 14.62 -4.91
C GLY A 84 8.99 15.20 -3.52
N GLU A 85 8.11 14.92 -2.56
CA GLU A 85 8.27 15.37 -1.18
C GLU A 85 9.43 14.63 -0.49
N ILE A 86 9.95 15.23 0.59
CA ILE A 86 11.02 14.65 1.39
C ILE A 86 10.42 14.14 2.70
N TYR A 87 10.82 12.93 3.10
CA TYR A 87 10.42 12.34 4.37
C TYR A 87 11.61 11.57 4.96
N SER A 88 11.81 11.68 6.27
CA SER A 88 12.85 10.95 7.00
C SER A 88 12.19 9.95 7.94
N GLY A 89 12.37 8.66 7.67
CA GLY A 89 11.80 7.58 8.47
C GLY A 89 11.16 6.49 7.62
N ILE A 90 10.29 5.71 8.24
CA ILE A 90 9.61 4.57 7.62
C ILE A 90 8.19 5.01 7.22
N ALA A 91 7.87 4.97 5.92
CA ALA A 91 6.55 5.32 5.42
C ALA A 91 5.61 4.12 5.34
N VAL A 92 6.14 2.90 5.17
CA VAL A 92 5.39 1.65 5.30
C VAL A 92 6.07 0.78 6.35
N ASP A 93 5.40 0.54 7.48
CA ASP A 93 5.92 -0.25 8.59
C ASP A 93 5.02 -1.44 8.94
N GLY A 94 5.39 -2.61 8.41
CA GLY A 94 4.81 -3.90 8.79
C GLY A 94 5.46 -4.45 10.07
N LYS A 95 4.66 -4.65 11.11
CA LYS A 95 5.10 -5.29 12.37
C LYS A 95 5.24 -6.80 12.18
N VAL A 96 5.78 -7.50 13.18
CA VAL A 96 6.02 -8.96 13.13
C VAL A 96 4.75 -9.75 12.80
N ALA A 97 3.60 -9.34 13.34
CA ALA A 97 2.30 -9.97 13.04
C ALA A 97 1.64 -9.45 11.75
N GLY A 98 2.21 -8.41 11.12
CA GLY A 98 1.70 -7.78 9.90
C GLY A 98 2.13 -8.50 8.63
N SER A 99 1.83 -9.80 8.53
CA SER A 99 2.11 -10.58 7.31
C SER A 99 1.08 -10.31 6.22
N MET A 100 1.48 -10.43 4.96
CA MET A 100 0.61 -10.24 3.80
C MET A 100 0.62 -11.49 2.92
N TYR A 101 -0.57 -11.99 2.60
CA TYR A 101 -0.78 -13.14 1.72
C TYR A 101 -1.66 -12.72 0.56
N ALA A 102 -1.18 -12.82 -0.68
CA ALA A 102 -1.93 -12.37 -1.85
C ALA A 102 -1.52 -13.09 -3.14
N GLY A 103 -2.25 -12.83 -4.22
CA GLY A 103 -1.84 -13.13 -5.58
C GLY A 103 -0.58 -12.37 -5.92
N LYS A 104 -0.64 -11.05 -5.78
CA LYS A 104 0.47 -10.11 -6.00
C LYS A 104 0.55 -9.09 -4.88
N ILE A 105 1.76 -8.70 -4.46
CA ILE A 105 1.99 -7.68 -3.45
C ILE A 105 2.85 -6.57 -4.05
N ASP A 106 2.35 -5.34 -4.03
CA ASP A 106 3.13 -4.15 -4.37
C ASP A 106 3.22 -3.22 -3.16
N ILE A 107 4.43 -2.87 -2.75
CA ILE A 107 4.69 -1.88 -1.69
C ILE A 107 5.51 -0.74 -2.29
N ILE A 108 4.97 0.48 -2.23
CA ILE A 108 5.54 1.67 -2.85
C ILE A 108 5.71 2.75 -1.78
N SER A 109 6.91 3.33 -1.68
CA SER A 109 7.22 4.48 -0.83
C SER A 109 7.81 5.60 -1.69
N ASN A 110 7.04 6.66 -1.90
CA ASN A 110 7.30 7.66 -2.95
C ASN A 110 8.10 8.88 -2.52
N ASP A 111 8.13 9.20 -1.22
CA ASP A 111 8.85 10.37 -0.72
C ASP A 111 10.35 10.10 -0.69
N LYS A 112 11.16 11.10 -1.05
CA LYS A 112 12.61 11.02 -0.97
C LYS A 112 13.06 10.84 0.49
N GLY A 113 13.77 9.76 0.76
CA GLY A 113 14.23 9.34 2.08
C GLY A 113 13.25 8.42 2.83
N ALA A 114 12.05 8.18 2.31
CA ALA A 114 11.06 7.34 2.97
C ALA A 114 11.33 5.85 2.77
N GLY A 115 11.64 5.16 3.86
CA GLY A 115 11.88 3.73 3.87
C GLY A 115 10.64 2.87 3.96
N VAL A 116 10.85 1.57 3.73
CA VAL A 116 9.89 0.49 3.92
C VAL A 116 10.49 -0.52 4.89
N ASN A 117 9.73 -0.91 5.90
CA ASN A 117 10.07 -1.99 6.82
C ASN A 117 8.95 -3.02 6.83
N THR A 118 9.26 -4.31 6.64
CA THR A 118 8.28 -5.41 6.71
C THR A 118 8.83 -6.54 7.57
N LYS A 119 8.43 -6.58 8.84
CA LYS A 119 8.85 -7.62 9.80
C LYS A 119 7.99 -8.89 9.74
N GLY A 120 6.78 -8.79 9.20
CA GLY A 120 5.95 -9.94 8.86
C GLY A 120 6.37 -10.57 7.54
N ASP A 121 5.80 -11.74 7.25
CA ASP A 121 6.07 -12.46 6.01
C ASP A 121 5.28 -11.82 4.86
N LEU A 122 5.94 -11.63 3.72
CA LEU A 122 5.30 -11.35 2.45
C LEU A 122 5.23 -12.65 1.66
N VAL A 123 4.02 -13.10 1.34
CA VAL A 123 3.79 -14.36 0.63
C VAL A 123 2.90 -14.09 -0.58
N SER A 124 3.46 -14.32 -1.76
CA SER A 124 2.79 -14.18 -3.04
C SER A 124 2.87 -15.48 -3.84
N VAL A 125 1.96 -15.67 -4.79
CA VAL A 125 2.05 -16.76 -5.76
C VAL A 125 2.52 -16.30 -7.14
N ASP A 126 2.64 -14.99 -7.34
CA ASP A 126 3.10 -14.34 -8.58
C ASP A 126 4.34 -13.49 -8.26
N ASP A 127 4.13 -12.25 -7.82
CA ASP A 127 5.21 -11.30 -7.51
C ASP A 127 5.04 -10.59 -6.17
N VAL A 128 6.18 -10.30 -5.55
CA VAL A 128 6.32 -9.28 -4.51
C VAL A 128 7.24 -8.17 -5.02
N VAL A 129 6.71 -6.96 -5.18
CA VAL A 129 7.46 -5.77 -5.64
C VAL A 129 7.54 -4.75 -4.52
N LEU A 130 8.75 -4.37 -4.14
CA LEU A 130 9.00 -3.27 -3.19
C LEU A 130 9.78 -2.18 -3.89
N THR A 131 9.27 -0.96 -3.85
CA THR A 131 9.96 0.24 -4.34
C THR A 131 9.96 1.29 -3.24
N ALA A 132 11.13 1.84 -2.92
CA ALA A 132 11.27 2.91 -1.96
C ALA A 132 12.34 3.90 -2.42
N ASN A 133 12.09 5.19 -2.16
CA ASN A 133 13.10 6.24 -2.29
C ASN A 133 13.91 6.42 -0.99
N GLY A 134 14.01 5.36 -0.19
CA GLY A 134 14.76 5.24 1.07
C GLY A 134 15.14 3.77 1.30
N ASP A 135 15.45 3.40 2.54
CA ASP A 135 15.88 2.03 2.85
C ASP A 135 14.72 1.02 2.77
N ILE A 136 15.01 -0.20 2.31
CA ILE A 136 14.07 -1.32 2.34
C ILE A 136 14.63 -2.39 3.29
N THR A 137 13.85 -2.72 4.33
CA THR A 137 14.13 -3.84 5.23
C THR A 137 12.97 -4.84 5.20
N THR A 138 13.28 -6.12 5.05
CA THR A 138 12.27 -7.19 5.00
C THR A 138 12.71 -8.38 5.85
N ASN A 139 11.76 -9.11 6.45
CA ASN A 139 12.03 -10.36 7.14
C ASN A 139 12.09 -11.53 6.14
N LYS A 140 10.95 -11.86 5.53
CA LYS A 140 10.82 -12.98 4.61
C LYS A 140 9.92 -12.59 3.44
N VAL A 141 10.38 -12.88 2.23
CA VAL A 141 9.63 -12.70 0.99
C VAL A 141 9.60 -14.04 0.27
N ASN A 142 8.42 -14.59 0.02
CA ASN A 142 8.22 -15.87 -0.67
C ASN A 142 7.19 -15.76 -1.79
#